data_AF-A0A7C6K248-F1
#
_entry.id   AF-A0A7C6K248-F1
#
_cell.length_a   1.000
_cell.length_b   1.000
_cell.length_c   1.000
_cell.angle_alpha   90.00
_cell.angle_beta   90.00
_cell.angle_gamma   90.00
#
_symmetry.space_group_name_H-M   'P 1'
#
loop_
_entity.id
_entity.type
_entity.pdbx_description
1 polymer ?
#
loop_
_entity_poly.entity_id
_entity_poly.type
_entity_poly.pdbx_seq_one_letter_code
_entity_poly.pdbx_strand_id
1 'polypeptide(L)'
;MKKVLKFILVLFLFVALVGCKDKDEAFKAVESLIDNIGEVTLEDEALIKEIEEKYNALSAKDQEKVANLAVLVDAQVTLDSLKFLAELDINYDNATLAILNQLKGKINNLSNDVASKIQNEINAAEDKINKHIKNLEFETAVLALNGEVNKEALAQLDLIYETITDEFKAKLNADIKATYLALSAQAKEQGGDPEDPEDPEDPNKTEEQLAIERYLTTVFPDKVSMGFVLPEVYSGVRFTYASSDNIYFDPEFMFFMPDDDYHDLTLTVHYTLSGVEYTTDIDVTLVPNKYSEAYDFIYNQFRPPIGASYDYISFEDRYNPTVTYQIRSLNPEIMDNQLKLVEKPNVEQYITLMLIIQYPDEEPVEMEMILPVMAKTFLEKARAMEEVYLRYLEQFLDNGVLSQDLILPTEDKDFDVDLTWSSDTPAFLSNDGVYTGPVGNVGAQVVLSMNVHSKDQSAVHTIAYRLYLKGADTPEGWDAVDVN
;
A
#
# COMPACT_ATOMS: atom_id res chain seq x y z
N MET A 1 -42.88 0.52 8.37
CA MET A 1 -42.84 -0.30 9.62
C MET A 1 -42.08 -1.61 9.40
N LYS A 2 -40.83 -1.56 8.92
CA LYS A 2 -39.94 -2.74 8.74
C LYS A 2 -38.54 -2.55 9.34
N LYS A 3 -38.20 -1.35 9.82
CA LYS A 3 -36.86 -0.99 10.32
C LYS A 3 -36.67 -1.13 11.85
N VAL A 4 -37.70 -1.59 12.59
CA VAL A 4 -37.64 -1.71 14.07
C VAL A 4 -37.65 -3.18 14.52
N LEU A 5 -37.67 -4.14 13.59
CA LEU A 5 -37.81 -5.57 13.91
C LEU A 5 -36.46 -6.29 14.11
N LYS A 6 -35.34 -5.75 13.61
CA LYS A 6 -34.00 -6.36 13.77
C LYS A 6 -33.45 -6.26 15.20
N PHE A 7 -33.76 -5.18 15.94
CA PHE A 7 -33.31 -5.01 17.32
C PHE A 7 -34.08 -5.84 18.37
N ILE A 8 -35.22 -6.45 18.00
CA ILE A 8 -36.07 -7.22 18.93
C ILE A 8 -35.72 -8.72 18.94
N LEU A 9 -35.00 -9.24 17.91
CA LEU A 9 -34.64 -10.65 17.87
C LEU A 9 -33.44 -11.00 18.77
N VAL A 10 -32.51 -10.05 18.97
CA VAL A 10 -31.31 -10.26 19.80
C VAL A 10 -31.64 -10.31 21.29
N LEU A 11 -32.70 -9.64 21.75
CA LEU A 11 -33.12 -9.67 23.16
C LEU A 11 -33.91 -10.94 23.54
N PHE A 12 -34.44 -11.70 22.56
CA PHE A 12 -35.21 -12.91 22.83
C PHE A 12 -34.39 -14.22 22.81
N LEU A 13 -33.10 -14.16 22.49
CA LEU A 13 -32.20 -15.32 22.57
C LEU A 13 -31.48 -15.44 23.92
N PHE A 14 -31.95 -14.74 24.97
CA PHE A 14 -31.43 -14.85 26.33
C PHE A 14 -32.24 -15.76 27.27
N VAL A 15 -33.26 -16.48 26.77
CA VAL A 15 -34.17 -17.30 27.62
C VAL A 15 -34.12 -18.82 27.38
N ALA A 16 -33.26 -19.34 26.49
CA ALA A 16 -33.17 -20.79 26.25
C ALA A 16 -31.95 -21.49 26.89
N LEU A 17 -31.23 -20.83 27.81
CA LEU A 17 -30.16 -21.44 28.59
C LEU A 17 -30.65 -22.01 29.92
N VAL A 18 -31.78 -22.73 29.89
CA VAL A 18 -32.19 -23.62 30.98
C VAL A 18 -32.86 -24.86 30.40
N GLY A 19 -32.13 -25.98 30.37
CA GLY A 19 -32.74 -27.32 30.43
C GLY A 19 -32.63 -28.21 29.19
N CYS A 20 -31.65 -29.12 29.26
CA CYS A 20 -31.67 -30.51 28.78
C CYS A 20 -31.62 -30.85 27.28
N LYS A 21 -30.65 -31.76 27.00
CA LYS A 21 -30.51 -32.67 25.84
C LYS A 21 -30.29 -32.00 24.50
N ASP A 22 -29.02 -31.84 24.11
CA ASP A 22 -28.46 -32.18 22.79
C ASP A 22 -27.08 -31.52 22.65
N LYS A 23 -26.05 -32.14 23.24
CA LYS A 23 -24.66 -31.72 23.07
C LYS A 23 -24.08 -32.09 21.68
N ASP A 24 -24.84 -32.81 20.85
CA ASP A 24 -24.39 -33.37 19.57
C ASP A 24 -24.78 -32.54 18.33
N GLU A 25 -25.46 -31.39 18.50
CA GLU A 25 -25.95 -30.55 17.39
C GLU A 25 -25.59 -29.05 17.51
N ALA A 26 -24.55 -28.70 18.28
CA ALA A 26 -24.12 -27.30 18.46
C ALA A 26 -23.79 -26.58 17.14
N PHE A 27 -23.29 -27.31 16.14
CA PHE A 27 -23.02 -26.77 14.81
C PHE A 27 -24.27 -26.26 14.09
N LYS A 28 -25.45 -26.87 14.29
CA LYS A 28 -26.71 -26.44 13.66
C LYS A 28 -27.16 -25.06 14.15
N ALA A 29 -26.85 -24.73 15.41
CA ALA A 29 -27.11 -23.40 15.94
C ALA A 29 -26.24 -22.35 15.24
N VAL A 30 -24.98 -22.69 14.93
CA VAL A 30 -24.08 -21.82 14.17
C VAL A 30 -24.51 -21.73 12.71
N GLU A 31 -24.87 -22.84 12.05
CA GLU A 31 -25.42 -22.81 10.68
C GLU A 31 -26.64 -21.89 10.58
N SER A 32 -27.58 -22.01 11.52
CA SER A 32 -28.77 -21.15 11.54
C SER A 32 -28.44 -19.68 11.76
N LEU A 33 -27.37 -19.35 12.48
CA LEU A 33 -26.93 -17.96 12.65
C LEU A 33 -26.30 -17.44 11.35
N ILE A 34 -25.48 -18.25 10.68
CA ILE A 34 -24.87 -17.93 9.39
C ILE A 34 -25.92 -17.69 8.31
N ASP A 35 -26.98 -18.53 8.25
CA ASP A 35 -28.09 -18.37 7.29
C ASP A 35 -28.86 -17.05 7.48
N ASN A 36 -28.79 -16.45 8.68
CA ASN A 36 -29.50 -15.21 9.02
C ASN A 36 -28.69 -13.93 8.75
N ILE A 37 -27.42 -14.03 8.31
CA ILE A 37 -26.58 -12.86 8.02
C ILE A 37 -27.23 -11.95 6.97
N GLY A 38 -27.77 -12.53 5.89
CA GLY A 38 -28.46 -11.77 4.85
C GLY A 38 -27.54 -10.78 4.12
N GLU A 39 -28.06 -9.60 3.76
CA GLU A 39 -27.27 -8.53 3.14
C GLU A 39 -26.42 -7.82 4.20
N VAL A 40 -25.11 -7.76 3.97
CA VAL A 40 -24.11 -7.23 4.91
C VAL A 40 -23.99 -5.71 4.78
N THR A 41 -23.99 -5.03 5.91
CA THR A 41 -23.78 -3.58 6.06
C THR A 41 -22.75 -3.29 7.15
N LEU A 42 -22.26 -2.05 7.25
CA LEU A 42 -21.34 -1.62 8.32
C LEU A 42 -21.90 -1.85 9.73
N GLU A 43 -23.22 -1.86 9.89
CA GLU A 43 -23.91 -2.06 11.17
C GLU A 43 -23.87 -3.53 11.64
N ASP A 44 -23.54 -4.47 10.75
CA ASP A 44 -23.55 -5.91 11.01
C ASP A 44 -22.22 -6.43 11.61
N GLU A 45 -21.25 -5.55 11.88
CA GLU A 45 -19.94 -5.93 12.44
C GLU A 45 -20.03 -6.77 13.72
N ALA A 46 -20.82 -6.30 14.69
CA ALA A 46 -20.98 -7.01 15.96
C ALA A 46 -21.66 -8.37 15.76
N LEU A 47 -22.59 -8.47 14.81
CA LEU A 47 -23.31 -9.70 14.49
C LEU A 47 -22.36 -10.73 13.85
N ILE A 48 -21.59 -10.32 12.83
CA ILE A 48 -20.65 -11.20 12.12
C ILE A 48 -19.57 -11.71 13.09
N LYS A 49 -19.04 -10.82 13.95
CA LYS A 49 -18.07 -11.18 14.98
C LYS A 49 -18.64 -12.17 16.01
N GLU A 50 -19.87 -11.97 16.46
CA GLU A 50 -20.52 -12.91 17.39
C GLU A 50 -20.69 -14.32 16.77
N ILE A 51 -21.02 -14.39 15.47
CA ILE A 51 -21.17 -15.65 14.75
C ILE A 51 -19.81 -16.35 14.61
N GLU A 52 -18.75 -15.61 14.28
CA GLU A 52 -17.38 -16.12 14.24
C GLU A 52 -16.92 -16.66 15.60
N GLU A 53 -17.14 -15.92 16.69
CA GLU A 53 -16.80 -16.36 18.04
C GLU A 53 -17.53 -17.65 18.43
N LYS A 54 -18.81 -17.78 18.06
CA LYS A 54 -19.58 -19.02 18.29
C LYS A 54 -19.10 -20.19 17.44
N TYR A 55 -18.71 -19.95 16.19
CA TYR A 55 -18.08 -20.95 15.34
C TYR A 55 -16.74 -21.42 15.92
N ASN A 56 -15.90 -20.49 16.38
CA ASN A 56 -14.59 -20.77 16.98
C ASN A 56 -14.71 -21.49 18.34
N ALA A 57 -15.82 -21.33 19.05
CA ALA A 57 -16.11 -22.04 20.30
C ALA A 57 -16.63 -23.48 20.11
N LEU A 58 -16.94 -23.90 18.86
CA LEU A 58 -17.32 -25.28 18.57
C LEU A 58 -16.11 -26.23 18.72
N SER A 59 -16.39 -27.51 18.95
CA SER A 59 -15.35 -28.54 18.83
C SER A 59 -14.90 -28.68 17.37
N ALA A 60 -13.65 -29.06 17.11
CA ALA A 60 -13.15 -29.27 15.74
C ALA A 60 -14.06 -30.21 14.91
N LYS A 61 -14.62 -31.25 15.54
CA LYS A 61 -15.56 -32.19 14.90
C LYS A 61 -16.90 -31.55 14.54
N ASP A 62 -17.31 -30.51 15.24
CA ASP A 62 -18.55 -29.78 14.97
C ASP A 62 -18.32 -28.62 14.00
N GLN A 63 -17.14 -27.99 14.00
CA GLN A 63 -16.72 -27.02 12.98
C GLN A 63 -16.77 -27.63 11.57
N GLU A 64 -16.24 -28.85 11.41
CA GLU A 64 -16.29 -29.59 10.13
C GLU A 64 -17.71 -29.89 9.62
N LYS A 65 -18.73 -29.80 10.48
CA LYS A 65 -20.13 -30.06 10.11
C LYS A 65 -20.89 -28.80 9.69
N VAL A 66 -20.33 -27.61 9.87
CA VAL A 66 -20.95 -26.35 9.49
C VAL A 66 -20.85 -26.21 7.97
N ALA A 67 -21.89 -26.61 7.25
CA ALA A 67 -21.86 -26.71 5.80
C ALA A 67 -21.89 -25.35 5.08
N ASN A 68 -22.38 -24.31 5.75
CA ASN A 68 -22.55 -22.97 5.20
C ASN A 68 -21.46 -21.97 5.63
N LEU A 69 -20.31 -22.45 6.12
CA LEU A 69 -19.19 -21.60 6.56
C LEU A 69 -18.75 -20.56 5.50
N ALA A 70 -18.84 -20.91 4.21
CA ALA A 70 -18.53 -19.99 3.12
C ALA A 70 -19.34 -18.68 3.19
N VAL A 71 -20.60 -18.72 3.67
CA VAL A 71 -21.44 -17.53 3.82
C VAL A 71 -20.94 -16.60 4.93
N LEU A 72 -20.36 -17.15 6.00
CA LEU A 72 -19.72 -16.36 7.05
C LEU A 72 -18.44 -15.69 6.54
N VAL A 73 -17.63 -16.42 5.77
CA VAL A 73 -16.41 -15.90 5.14
C VAL A 73 -16.76 -14.78 4.14
N ASP A 74 -17.77 -15.01 3.29
CA ASP A 74 -18.26 -14.00 2.35
C ASP A 74 -18.72 -12.73 3.09
N ALA A 75 -19.38 -12.88 4.23
CA ALA A 75 -19.86 -11.78 5.02
C ALA A 75 -18.73 -10.97 5.69
N GLN A 76 -17.72 -11.65 6.22
CA GLN A 76 -16.53 -11.01 6.81
C GLN A 76 -15.79 -10.17 5.75
N VAL A 77 -15.55 -10.72 4.57
CA VAL A 77 -14.85 -9.99 3.49
C VAL A 77 -15.70 -8.83 2.96
N THR A 78 -17.02 -9.00 2.87
CA THR A 78 -17.93 -7.91 2.47
C THR A 78 -17.87 -6.76 3.49
N LEU A 79 -17.88 -7.07 4.79
CA LEU A 79 -17.78 -6.05 5.84
C LEU A 79 -16.43 -5.33 5.82
N ASP A 80 -15.32 -6.07 5.67
CA ASP A 80 -13.97 -5.48 5.55
C ASP A 80 -13.89 -4.53 4.36
N SER A 81 -14.50 -4.90 3.23
CA SER A 81 -14.58 -4.07 2.04
C SER A 81 -15.40 -2.79 2.27
N LEU A 82 -16.55 -2.90 2.93
CA LEU A 82 -17.38 -1.73 3.27
C LEU A 82 -16.67 -0.77 4.23
N LYS A 83 -15.93 -1.29 5.21
CA LYS A 83 -15.13 -0.47 6.14
C LYS A 83 -14.03 0.27 5.41
N PHE A 84 -13.31 -0.43 4.55
CA PHE A 84 -12.27 0.16 3.72
C PHE A 84 -12.85 1.23 2.78
N LEU A 85 -13.99 0.97 2.13
CA LEU A 85 -14.70 1.96 1.31
C LEU A 85 -15.17 3.19 2.10
N ALA A 86 -15.51 3.03 3.38
CA ALA A 86 -15.85 4.14 4.27
C ALA A 86 -14.61 4.94 4.72
N GLU A 87 -13.46 4.29 4.92
CA GLU A 87 -12.18 4.93 5.26
C GLU A 87 -11.57 5.68 4.05
N LEU A 88 -11.82 5.21 2.84
CA LEU A 88 -11.37 5.85 1.59
C LEU A 88 -11.89 7.27 1.37
N ASP A 89 -13.02 7.64 1.98
CA ASP A 89 -13.54 9.01 1.87
C ASP A 89 -12.70 10.02 2.68
N ILE A 90 -11.67 9.54 3.40
CA ILE A 90 -10.89 10.31 4.38
C ILE A 90 -9.38 10.36 4.05
N ASN A 91 -8.79 9.30 3.47
CA ASN A 91 -7.33 9.23 3.28
C ASN A 91 -6.96 8.50 1.98
N TYR A 92 -6.19 9.15 1.10
CA TYR A 92 -5.84 8.64 -0.24
C TYR A 92 -4.32 8.52 -0.41
N ASP A 93 -3.66 7.69 0.41
CA ASP A 93 -2.20 7.54 0.41
C ASP A 93 -1.73 6.15 -0.08
N ASN A 94 -0.41 5.98 -0.25
CA ASN A 94 0.21 4.72 -0.69
C ASN A 94 -0.07 3.55 0.28
N ALA A 95 -0.28 3.83 1.58
CA ALA A 95 -0.65 2.81 2.55
C ALA A 95 -2.08 2.28 2.29
N THR A 96 -2.98 3.16 1.88
CA THR A 96 -4.35 2.81 1.49
C THR A 96 -4.38 1.94 0.22
N LEU A 97 -3.48 2.17 -0.75
CA LEU A 97 -3.31 1.33 -1.94
C LEU A 97 -2.81 -0.09 -1.60
N ALA A 98 -1.89 -0.21 -0.64
CA ALA A 98 -1.39 -1.51 -0.19
C ALA A 98 -2.52 -2.35 0.45
N ILE A 99 -3.37 -1.73 1.27
CA ILE A 99 -4.53 -2.38 1.90
C ILE A 99 -5.58 -2.79 0.85
N LEU A 100 -5.82 -1.95 -0.18
CA LEU A 100 -6.66 -2.29 -1.33
C LEU A 100 -6.20 -3.56 -2.03
N ASN A 101 -4.89 -3.69 -2.26
CA ASN A 101 -4.29 -4.85 -2.92
C ASN A 101 -4.41 -6.12 -2.05
N GLN A 102 -4.31 -5.99 -0.73
CA GLN A 102 -4.59 -7.11 0.20
C GLN A 102 -6.05 -7.55 0.15
N LEU A 103 -7.00 -6.60 0.07
CA LEU A 103 -8.43 -6.87 -0.09
C LEU A 103 -8.73 -7.59 -1.41
N LYS A 104 -8.13 -7.16 -2.52
CA LYS A 104 -8.22 -7.84 -3.82
C LYS A 104 -7.78 -9.31 -3.74
N GLY A 105 -6.68 -9.59 -3.05
CA GLY A 105 -6.19 -10.96 -2.86
C GLY A 105 -7.19 -11.87 -2.12
N LYS A 106 -7.92 -11.33 -1.13
CA LYS A 106 -8.93 -12.08 -0.37
C LYS A 106 -10.20 -12.40 -1.18
N ILE A 107 -10.53 -11.55 -2.16
CA ILE A 107 -11.75 -11.67 -2.97
C ILE A 107 -11.73 -12.84 -3.96
N ASN A 108 -10.54 -13.26 -4.40
CA ASN A 108 -10.36 -14.38 -5.32
C ASN A 108 -10.90 -15.74 -4.77
N ASN A 109 -11.26 -15.79 -3.48
CA ASN A 109 -11.78 -16.98 -2.81
C ASN A 109 -13.29 -16.92 -2.51
N LEU A 110 -14.00 -15.88 -2.98
CA LEU A 110 -15.44 -15.68 -2.75
C LEU A 110 -16.32 -16.34 -3.83
N SER A 111 -17.61 -16.49 -3.52
CA SER A 111 -18.64 -16.81 -4.53
C SER A 111 -18.67 -15.78 -5.67
N ASN A 112 -18.80 -16.25 -6.93
CA ASN A 112 -18.71 -15.44 -8.15
C ASN A 112 -19.60 -14.17 -8.17
N ASP A 113 -20.78 -14.23 -7.57
CA ASP A 113 -21.78 -13.14 -7.59
C ASP A 113 -21.45 -12.03 -6.58
N VAL A 114 -20.79 -12.38 -5.47
CA VAL A 114 -20.31 -11.44 -4.44
C VAL A 114 -18.97 -10.83 -4.89
N ALA A 115 -18.07 -11.66 -5.41
CA ALA A 115 -16.78 -11.23 -5.96
C ALA A 115 -16.95 -10.14 -7.04
N SER A 116 -17.89 -10.32 -7.97
CA SER A 116 -18.10 -9.39 -9.08
C SER A 116 -18.59 -8.00 -8.64
N LYS A 117 -19.42 -7.91 -7.59
CA LYS A 117 -19.92 -6.63 -7.07
C LYS A 117 -18.84 -5.87 -6.32
N ILE A 118 -18.12 -6.56 -5.43
CA ILE A 118 -17.04 -5.98 -4.63
C ILE A 118 -15.89 -5.53 -5.54
N GLN A 119 -15.55 -6.30 -6.58
CA GLN A 119 -14.50 -5.95 -7.53
C GLN A 119 -14.76 -4.62 -8.25
N ASN A 120 -16.01 -4.34 -8.63
CA ASN A 120 -16.36 -3.08 -9.30
C ASN A 120 -16.17 -1.87 -8.38
N GLU A 121 -16.53 -2.00 -7.09
CA GLU A 121 -16.38 -0.93 -6.11
C GLU A 121 -14.91 -0.69 -5.75
N ILE A 122 -14.12 -1.76 -5.65
CA ILE A 122 -12.67 -1.71 -5.44
C ILE A 122 -11.94 -1.10 -6.63
N ASN A 123 -12.30 -1.45 -7.86
CA ASN A 123 -11.69 -0.86 -9.06
C ASN A 123 -12.02 0.64 -9.15
N ALA A 124 -13.24 1.05 -8.77
CA ALA A 124 -13.60 2.46 -8.70
C ALA A 124 -12.84 3.20 -7.58
N ALA A 125 -12.53 2.52 -6.47
CA ALA A 125 -11.71 3.07 -5.41
C ALA A 125 -10.24 3.18 -5.81
N GLU A 126 -9.68 2.16 -6.46
CA GLU A 126 -8.33 2.15 -7.02
C GLU A 126 -8.10 3.35 -7.95
N ASP A 127 -9.05 3.56 -8.86
CA ASP A 127 -9.02 4.69 -9.78
C ASP A 127 -8.98 6.03 -9.03
N LYS A 128 -9.72 6.18 -7.93
CA LYS A 128 -9.67 7.39 -7.09
C LYS A 128 -8.34 7.54 -6.35
N ILE A 129 -7.77 6.47 -5.80
CA ILE A 129 -6.49 6.48 -5.07
C ILE A 129 -5.34 6.81 -6.01
N ASN A 130 -5.25 6.11 -7.14
CA ASN A 130 -4.22 6.34 -8.16
C ASN A 130 -4.30 7.77 -8.71
N LYS A 131 -5.52 8.32 -8.85
CA LYS A 131 -5.71 9.74 -9.17
C LYS A 131 -5.14 10.65 -8.09
N HIS A 132 -5.41 10.39 -6.81
CA HIS A 132 -4.90 11.23 -5.72
C HIS A 132 -3.38 11.20 -5.58
N ILE A 133 -2.75 10.02 -5.69
CA ILE A 133 -1.29 9.85 -5.62
C ILE A 133 -0.60 10.69 -6.70
N LYS A 134 -1.07 10.62 -7.94
CA LYS A 134 -0.54 11.45 -9.05
C LYS A 134 -0.62 12.95 -8.76
N ASN A 135 -1.61 13.37 -8.00
CA ASN A 135 -1.75 14.78 -7.62
C ASN A 135 -0.71 15.19 -6.57
N LEU A 136 -0.46 14.34 -5.59
CA LEU A 136 0.59 14.55 -4.60
C LEU A 136 1.97 14.56 -5.25
N GLU A 137 2.21 13.67 -6.22
CA GLU A 137 3.43 13.64 -7.03
C GLU A 137 3.60 14.96 -7.81
N PHE A 138 2.53 15.44 -8.45
CA PHE A 138 2.54 16.72 -9.14
C PHE A 138 2.84 17.89 -8.19
N GLU A 139 2.15 17.97 -7.05
CA GLU A 139 2.37 19.04 -6.06
C GLU A 139 3.79 19.01 -5.49
N THR A 140 4.31 17.81 -5.21
CA THR A 140 5.69 17.62 -4.71
C THR A 140 6.72 18.02 -5.76
N ALA A 141 6.50 17.66 -7.03
CA ALA A 141 7.38 18.03 -8.13
C ALA A 141 7.41 19.55 -8.37
N VAL A 142 6.26 20.24 -8.30
CA VAL A 142 6.19 21.70 -8.40
C VAL A 142 6.96 22.37 -7.24
N LEU A 143 6.80 21.86 -6.02
CA LEU A 143 7.52 22.37 -4.85
C LEU A 143 9.03 22.13 -4.92
N ALA A 144 9.45 20.97 -5.45
CA ALA A 144 10.86 20.62 -5.61
C ALA A 144 11.61 21.54 -6.57
N LEU A 145 10.92 22.15 -7.55
CA LEU A 145 11.51 23.15 -8.45
C LEU A 145 11.86 24.46 -7.74
N ASN A 146 11.27 24.75 -6.58
CA ASN A 146 11.56 25.93 -5.75
C ASN A 146 11.59 27.27 -6.52
N GLY A 147 10.81 27.40 -7.59
CA GLY A 147 10.77 28.60 -8.43
C GLY A 147 11.88 28.72 -9.49
N GLU A 148 12.69 27.67 -9.71
CA GLU A 148 13.72 27.63 -10.74
C GLU A 148 13.22 27.01 -12.06
N VAL A 149 13.61 27.61 -13.19
CA VAL A 149 13.27 27.10 -14.53
C VAL A 149 14.24 25.98 -14.91
N ASN A 150 13.91 24.75 -14.52
CA ASN A 150 14.55 23.54 -15.04
C ASN A 150 13.70 22.97 -16.18
N LYS A 151 14.17 23.10 -17.42
CA LYS A 151 13.42 22.71 -18.62
C LYS A 151 13.07 21.22 -18.68
N GLU A 152 13.97 20.35 -18.21
CA GLU A 152 13.78 18.89 -18.24
C GLU A 152 12.78 18.45 -17.18
N ALA A 153 12.87 19.01 -15.98
CA ALA A 153 11.90 18.78 -14.92
C ALA A 153 10.54 19.43 -15.22
N LEU A 154 10.51 20.58 -15.90
CA LEU A 154 9.27 21.21 -16.38
C LEU A 154 8.59 20.40 -17.48
N ALA A 155 9.34 19.80 -18.40
CA ALA A 155 8.77 18.90 -19.41
C ALA A 155 8.12 17.65 -18.77
N GLN A 156 8.75 17.09 -17.73
CA GLN A 156 8.17 15.99 -16.95
C GLN A 156 6.92 16.44 -16.17
N LEU A 157 6.93 17.64 -15.59
CA LEU A 157 5.78 18.23 -14.91
C LEU A 157 4.62 18.55 -15.86
N ASP A 158 4.90 19.06 -17.06
CA ASP A 158 3.90 19.27 -18.11
C ASP A 158 3.26 17.95 -18.53
N LEU A 159 4.06 16.88 -18.66
CA LEU A 159 3.55 15.53 -18.94
C LEU A 159 2.58 15.05 -17.85
N ILE A 160 2.94 15.24 -16.58
CA ILE A 160 2.09 14.87 -15.43
C ILE A 160 0.84 15.75 -15.37
N TYR A 161 0.96 17.06 -15.61
CA TYR A 161 -0.16 18.01 -15.60
C TYR A 161 -1.20 17.71 -16.68
N GLU A 162 -0.79 17.21 -17.85
CA GLU A 162 -1.72 16.81 -18.89
C GLU A 162 -2.38 15.45 -18.64
N THR A 163 -1.85 14.65 -17.71
CA THR A 163 -2.47 13.37 -17.32
C THR A 163 -3.57 13.50 -16.26
N ILE A 164 -3.73 14.68 -15.64
CA ILE A 164 -4.76 14.94 -14.61
C ILE A 164 -6.05 15.55 -15.20
N THR A 165 -7.20 15.15 -14.69
CA THR A 165 -8.53 15.57 -15.22
C THR A 165 -8.82 17.06 -15.01
N ASP A 166 -9.67 17.69 -15.84
CA ASP A 166 -10.07 19.10 -15.70
C ASP A 166 -10.75 19.44 -14.36
N GLU A 167 -11.58 18.53 -13.84
CA GLU A 167 -12.19 18.67 -12.51
C GLU A 167 -11.11 18.68 -11.42
N PHE A 168 -10.01 17.96 -11.65
CA PHE A 168 -8.87 17.91 -10.76
C PHE A 168 -7.95 19.14 -10.90
N LYS A 169 -7.68 19.60 -12.12
CA LYS A 169 -7.00 20.88 -12.41
C LYS A 169 -7.71 22.06 -11.73
N ALA A 170 -9.01 21.97 -11.45
CA ALA A 170 -9.79 22.97 -10.72
C ALA A 170 -9.67 22.90 -9.19
N LYS A 171 -9.27 21.75 -8.62
CA LYS A 171 -9.14 21.51 -7.16
C LYS A 171 -7.69 21.59 -6.65
N LEU A 172 -6.71 21.66 -7.56
CA LEU A 172 -5.29 21.86 -7.22
C LEU A 172 -5.11 23.09 -6.33
N ASN A 173 -4.20 23.02 -5.34
CA ASN A 173 -3.87 24.17 -4.50
C ASN A 173 -3.56 25.39 -5.40
N ALA A 174 -4.33 26.47 -5.22
CA ALA A 174 -4.30 27.63 -6.11
C ALA A 174 -2.90 28.25 -6.22
N ASP A 175 -2.12 28.19 -5.14
CA ASP A 175 -0.76 28.72 -5.09
C ASP A 175 0.23 27.82 -5.85
N ILE A 176 0.05 26.49 -5.79
CA ILE A 176 0.84 25.52 -6.57
C ILE A 176 0.52 25.62 -8.06
N LYS A 177 -0.77 25.73 -8.41
CA LYS A 177 -1.22 25.94 -9.79
C LYS A 177 -0.64 27.21 -10.40
N ALA A 178 -0.68 28.31 -9.64
CA ALA A 178 -0.13 29.59 -10.08
C ALA A 178 1.40 29.51 -10.26
N THR A 179 2.10 28.81 -9.37
CA THR A 179 3.54 28.61 -9.44
C THR A 179 3.94 27.82 -10.68
N TYR A 180 3.25 26.70 -10.96
CA TYR A 180 3.46 25.91 -12.19
C TYR A 180 3.21 26.73 -13.47
N LEU A 181 2.08 27.44 -13.55
CA LEU A 181 1.76 28.26 -14.73
C LEU A 181 2.77 29.39 -14.94
N ALA A 182 3.30 29.97 -13.86
CA ALA A 182 4.35 30.98 -13.93
C ALA A 182 5.69 30.41 -14.43
N LEU A 183 6.08 29.21 -13.97
CA LEU A 183 7.29 28.52 -14.42
C LEU A 183 7.19 28.10 -15.89
N SER A 184 6.04 27.57 -16.32
CA SER A 184 5.77 27.21 -17.72
C SER A 184 5.82 28.45 -18.64
N ALA A 185 5.24 29.58 -18.20
CA ALA A 185 5.33 30.83 -18.95
C ALA A 185 6.77 31.37 -19.05
N GLN A 186 7.54 31.33 -17.96
CA GLN A 186 8.95 31.74 -17.96
C GLN A 186 9.83 30.86 -18.85
N ALA A 187 9.56 29.55 -18.90
CA ALA A 187 10.27 28.63 -19.80
C ALA A 187 10.04 28.95 -21.28
N LYS A 188 8.80 29.33 -21.63
CA LYS A 188 8.39 29.77 -22.98
C LYS A 188 9.03 31.09 -23.41
N GLU A 189 9.37 31.97 -22.46
CA GLU A 189 10.07 33.23 -22.74
C GLU A 189 11.60 33.07 -22.88
N GLN A 190 12.19 32.05 -22.23
CA GLN A 190 13.65 31.84 -22.18
C GLN A 190 14.19 30.78 -23.16
N GLY A 191 13.33 30.02 -23.83
CA GLY A 191 13.70 29.12 -24.92
C GLY A 191 12.82 29.37 -26.12
N GLY A 192 13.42 29.78 -27.24
CA GLY A 192 12.84 29.40 -28.52
C GLY A 192 12.61 27.89 -28.49
N ASP A 193 11.44 27.51 -28.99
CA ASP A 193 10.92 26.16 -29.20
C ASP A 193 11.91 25.05 -28.81
N PRO A 194 11.67 24.25 -27.75
CA PRO A 194 12.39 22.99 -27.66
C PRO A 194 12.08 22.27 -28.97
N GLU A 195 13.13 22.00 -29.77
CA GLU A 195 13.00 21.16 -30.95
C GLU A 195 12.31 19.88 -30.50
N ASP A 196 11.01 19.85 -30.80
CA ASP A 196 10.19 18.68 -30.95
C ASP A 196 11.06 17.68 -31.74
N PRO A 197 11.38 16.50 -31.18
CA PRO A 197 11.99 15.48 -32.01
C PRO A 197 11.01 15.27 -33.17
N GLU A 198 11.38 15.72 -34.37
CA GLU A 198 10.55 15.68 -35.57
C GLU A 198 9.99 14.27 -35.78
N ASP A 199 8.81 14.02 -35.23
CA ASP A 199 7.84 13.06 -35.73
C ASP A 199 6.65 13.93 -36.12
N PRO A 200 6.28 13.99 -37.40
CA PRO A 200 5.40 15.02 -37.90
C PRO A 200 4.07 14.94 -37.14
N GLU A 201 3.70 16.01 -36.42
CA GLU A 201 2.35 16.18 -35.88
C GLU A 201 1.37 15.80 -36.99
N ASP A 202 0.73 14.62 -36.89
CA ASP A 202 -0.31 14.24 -37.83
C ASP A 202 -1.47 15.20 -37.54
N PRO A 203 -1.80 16.12 -38.46
CA PRO A 203 -2.81 17.16 -38.22
C PRO A 203 -4.22 16.58 -38.03
N ASN A 204 -4.39 15.26 -38.04
CA ASN A 204 -5.64 14.54 -37.85
C ASN A 204 -5.82 13.91 -36.46
N LYS A 205 -4.83 13.98 -35.55
CA LYS A 205 -4.94 13.37 -34.20
C LYS A 205 -5.35 14.39 -33.11
N THR A 206 -6.20 13.98 -32.19
CA THR A 206 -6.66 14.80 -31.05
C THR A 206 -5.67 14.77 -29.88
N GLU A 207 -5.69 15.77 -29.00
CA GLU A 207 -4.85 15.80 -27.78
C GLU A 207 -5.04 14.55 -26.89
N GLU A 208 -6.26 14.03 -26.75
CA GLU A 208 -6.55 12.80 -26.01
C GLU A 208 -5.89 11.55 -26.62
N GLN A 209 -5.79 11.48 -27.96
CA GLN A 209 -5.11 10.38 -28.64
C GLN A 209 -3.61 10.44 -28.42
N LEU A 210 -3.01 11.62 -28.54
CA LEU A 210 -1.57 11.81 -28.31
C LEU A 210 -1.19 11.48 -26.85
N ALA A 211 -2.07 11.75 -25.89
CA ALA A 211 -1.86 11.37 -24.49
C ALA A 211 -1.90 9.85 -24.28
N ILE A 212 -2.81 9.15 -24.95
CA ILE A 212 -2.87 7.68 -24.93
C ILE A 212 -1.64 7.06 -25.58
N GLU A 213 -1.23 7.55 -26.75
CA GLU A 213 -0.05 7.06 -27.46
C GLU A 213 1.21 7.24 -26.60
N ARG A 214 1.41 8.43 -26.00
CA ARG A 214 2.50 8.67 -25.06
C ARG A 214 2.48 7.73 -23.86
N TYR A 215 1.31 7.50 -23.25
CA TYR A 215 1.17 6.57 -22.14
C TYR A 215 1.59 5.15 -22.57
N LEU A 216 1.06 4.66 -23.69
CA LEU A 216 1.37 3.33 -24.21
C LEU A 216 2.87 3.19 -24.51
N THR A 217 3.49 4.15 -25.18
CA THR A 217 4.95 4.15 -25.43
C THR A 217 5.77 4.20 -24.14
N THR A 218 5.24 4.79 -23.06
CA THR A 218 5.96 4.88 -21.78
C THR A 218 5.88 3.58 -20.97
N VAL A 219 4.73 2.90 -21.00
CA VAL A 219 4.50 1.68 -20.18
C VAL A 219 4.95 0.40 -20.87
N PHE A 220 5.00 0.38 -22.20
CA PHE A 220 5.55 -0.75 -22.93
C PHE A 220 7.07 -0.66 -22.96
N PRO A 221 7.78 -1.70 -22.50
CA PRO A 221 9.23 -1.75 -22.64
C PRO A 221 9.61 -2.13 -24.08
N ASP A 222 10.78 -1.69 -24.53
CA ASP A 222 11.36 -2.11 -25.81
C ASP A 222 11.50 -3.64 -25.91
N LYS A 223 11.78 -4.28 -24.78
CA LYS A 223 11.88 -5.75 -24.64
C LYS A 223 10.85 -6.27 -23.65
N VAL A 224 10.02 -7.21 -24.09
CA VAL A 224 8.99 -7.86 -23.26
C VAL A 224 9.47 -9.26 -22.87
N SER A 225 9.50 -9.53 -21.57
CA SER A 225 9.75 -10.84 -21.00
C SER A 225 8.49 -11.44 -20.38
N MET A 226 8.58 -12.70 -19.92
CA MET A 226 7.49 -13.36 -19.24
C MET A 226 7.08 -12.58 -17.98
N GLY A 227 5.76 -12.33 -17.84
CA GLY A 227 5.20 -11.63 -16.68
C GLY A 227 4.94 -10.13 -16.87
N PHE A 228 5.27 -9.54 -18.03
CA PHE A 228 4.79 -8.20 -18.37
C PHE A 228 3.25 -8.19 -18.41
N VAL A 229 2.65 -7.29 -17.64
CA VAL A 229 1.20 -7.12 -17.56
C VAL A 229 0.77 -6.01 -18.50
N LEU A 230 -0.12 -6.33 -19.44
CA LEU A 230 -0.66 -5.36 -20.38
C LEU A 230 -1.53 -4.32 -19.67
N PRO A 231 -1.44 -3.04 -20.03
CA PRO A 231 -2.31 -2.03 -19.45
C PRO A 231 -3.74 -2.21 -19.97
N GLU A 232 -4.70 -2.52 -19.10
CA GLU A 232 -6.08 -2.72 -19.54
C GLU A 232 -6.88 -1.40 -19.65
N VAL A 233 -6.48 -0.40 -18.87
CA VAL A 233 -7.18 0.89 -18.76
C VAL A 233 -6.20 2.04 -18.56
N TYR A 234 -6.49 3.17 -19.21
CA TYR A 234 -5.87 4.45 -18.92
C TYR A 234 -6.91 5.57 -19.00
N SER A 235 -6.99 6.41 -17.97
CA SER A 235 -7.95 7.53 -17.92
C SER A 235 -9.41 7.12 -18.19
N GLY A 236 -9.81 5.91 -17.76
CA GLY A 236 -11.14 5.34 -18.02
C GLY A 236 -11.36 4.81 -19.44
N VAL A 237 -10.37 4.93 -20.32
CA VAL A 237 -10.35 4.32 -21.66
C VAL A 237 -9.85 2.89 -21.54
N ARG A 238 -10.61 1.93 -22.06
CA ARG A 238 -10.25 0.51 -22.08
C ARG A 238 -9.45 0.19 -23.34
N PHE A 239 -8.45 -0.67 -23.16
CA PHE A 239 -7.63 -1.21 -24.23
C PHE A 239 -8.00 -2.66 -24.51
N THR A 240 -7.94 -3.03 -25.79
CA THR A 240 -7.91 -4.42 -26.23
C THR A 240 -6.80 -4.58 -27.26
N TYR A 241 -6.28 -5.79 -27.39
CA TYR A 241 -5.05 -6.03 -28.13
C TYR A 241 -5.26 -7.06 -29.22
N ALA A 242 -4.69 -6.78 -30.38
CA ALA A 242 -4.42 -7.75 -31.42
C ALA A 242 -2.92 -7.81 -31.66
N SER A 243 -2.43 -8.93 -32.20
CA SER A 243 -1.02 -9.16 -32.45
C SER A 243 -0.77 -9.46 -33.93
N SER A 244 0.40 -9.03 -34.43
CA SER A 244 0.93 -9.44 -35.73
C SER A 244 1.23 -10.94 -35.80
N ASP A 245 1.52 -11.57 -34.66
CA ASP A 245 1.73 -13.02 -34.53
C ASP A 245 1.02 -13.57 -33.28
N ASN A 246 -0.07 -14.29 -33.50
CA ASN A 246 -0.88 -14.89 -32.43
C ASN A 246 -0.26 -16.18 -31.86
N ILE A 247 0.87 -16.66 -32.39
CA ILE A 247 1.62 -17.75 -31.77
C ILE A 247 2.21 -17.28 -30.43
N TYR A 248 2.64 -16.02 -30.38
CA TYR A 248 3.34 -15.44 -29.25
C TYR A 248 2.47 -14.54 -28.38
N PHE A 249 1.18 -14.46 -28.67
CA PHE A 249 0.24 -13.59 -27.98
C PHE A 249 -1.15 -14.21 -27.88
N ASP A 250 -1.60 -14.44 -26.64
CA ASP A 250 -2.99 -14.77 -26.33
C ASP A 250 -3.80 -13.48 -26.08
N PRO A 251 -4.93 -13.27 -26.80
CA PRO A 251 -5.88 -12.20 -26.51
C PRO A 251 -6.43 -12.21 -25.07
N GLU A 252 -6.26 -13.30 -24.31
CA GLU A 252 -6.49 -13.36 -22.85
C GLU A 252 -5.29 -12.84 -22.01
N PHE A 253 -4.48 -11.93 -22.59
CA PHE A 253 -3.42 -11.14 -21.95
C PHE A 253 -2.13 -11.88 -21.57
N MET A 254 -1.71 -12.89 -22.34
CA MET A 254 -0.45 -13.59 -22.10
C MET A 254 0.46 -13.58 -23.31
N PHE A 255 1.73 -13.25 -23.10
CA PHE A 255 2.79 -13.47 -24.09
C PHE A 255 3.35 -14.89 -23.96
N PHE A 256 3.62 -15.53 -25.10
CA PHE A 256 4.43 -16.74 -25.16
C PHE A 256 5.82 -16.36 -25.67
N MET A 257 6.86 -16.77 -24.96
CA MET A 257 8.23 -16.41 -25.30
C MET A 257 8.77 -17.34 -26.40
N PRO A 258 9.54 -16.83 -27.37
CA PRO A 258 10.22 -17.68 -28.36
C PRO A 258 11.31 -18.52 -27.69
N ASP A 259 11.60 -19.72 -28.21
CA ASP A 259 12.56 -20.64 -27.56
C ASP A 259 14.00 -20.11 -27.60
N ASP A 260 14.51 -19.78 -28.78
CA ASP A 260 15.95 -19.56 -29.02
C ASP A 260 16.32 -18.10 -29.32
N ASP A 261 15.54 -17.43 -30.19
CA ASP A 261 15.87 -16.13 -30.78
C ASP A 261 14.82 -15.07 -30.42
N TYR A 262 15.27 -13.81 -30.33
CA TYR A 262 14.38 -12.67 -30.13
C TYR A 262 13.34 -12.61 -31.26
N HIS A 263 12.13 -12.18 -30.91
CA HIS A 263 11.03 -12.08 -31.87
C HIS A 263 10.35 -10.73 -31.77
N ASP A 264 10.36 -9.96 -32.86
CA ASP A 264 9.66 -8.69 -32.92
C ASP A 264 8.16 -8.91 -33.15
N LEU A 265 7.35 -8.23 -32.36
CA LEU A 265 5.90 -8.33 -32.35
C LEU A 265 5.31 -6.92 -32.43
N THR A 266 4.37 -6.71 -33.35
CA THR A 266 3.56 -5.49 -33.38
C THR A 266 2.22 -5.77 -32.72
N LEU A 267 1.92 -5.05 -31.65
CA LEU A 267 0.64 -5.08 -30.97
C LEU A 267 -0.23 -3.93 -31.47
N THR A 268 -1.38 -4.26 -32.04
CA THR A 268 -2.40 -3.27 -32.37
C THR A 268 -3.30 -3.07 -31.16
N VAL A 269 -3.19 -1.90 -30.54
CA VAL A 269 -3.99 -1.49 -29.39
C VAL A 269 -5.25 -0.80 -29.88
N HIS A 270 -6.40 -1.38 -29.59
CA HIS A 270 -7.71 -0.84 -29.90
C HIS A 270 -8.30 -0.11 -28.69
N TYR A 271 -8.81 1.10 -28.91
CA TYR A 271 -9.46 1.90 -27.87
C TYR A 271 -10.59 2.77 -28.43
N THR A 272 -11.45 3.30 -27.56
CA THR A 272 -12.59 4.14 -27.95
C THR A 272 -12.55 5.47 -27.23
N LEU A 273 -12.60 6.57 -27.98
CA LEU A 273 -12.75 7.93 -27.44
C LEU A 273 -14.03 8.56 -27.98
N SER A 274 -14.87 9.10 -27.09
CA SER A 274 -16.13 9.75 -27.46
C SER A 274 -17.03 8.92 -28.41
N GLY A 275 -16.96 7.58 -28.31
CA GLY A 275 -17.73 6.64 -29.14
C GLY A 275 -17.13 6.35 -30.52
N VAL A 276 -15.92 6.83 -30.82
CA VAL A 276 -15.16 6.53 -32.04
C VAL A 276 -14.02 5.58 -31.71
N GLU A 277 -13.88 4.51 -32.50
CA GLU A 277 -12.79 3.54 -32.36
C GLU A 277 -11.50 4.04 -33.01
N TYR A 278 -10.39 3.82 -32.32
CA TYR A 278 -9.05 4.15 -32.74
C TYR A 278 -8.11 2.96 -32.51
N THR A 279 -7.02 2.96 -33.26
CA THR A 279 -5.95 1.97 -33.12
C THR A 279 -4.60 2.65 -33.08
N THR A 280 -3.69 2.16 -32.26
CA THR A 280 -2.26 2.48 -32.35
C THR A 280 -1.46 1.20 -32.31
N ASP A 281 -0.36 1.17 -33.06
CA ASP A 281 0.55 0.03 -33.06
C ASP A 281 1.70 0.30 -32.08
N ILE A 282 2.10 -0.74 -31.35
CA ILE A 282 3.24 -0.75 -30.44
C ILE A 282 4.14 -1.90 -30.84
N ASP A 283 5.38 -1.60 -31.21
CA ASP A 283 6.39 -2.60 -31.51
C ASP A 283 7.13 -3.00 -30.24
N VAL A 284 7.23 -4.30 -29.99
CA VAL A 284 7.97 -4.88 -28.87
C VAL A 284 8.85 -6.02 -29.35
N THR A 285 9.99 -6.23 -28.70
CA THR A 285 10.82 -7.41 -28.93
C THR A 285 10.63 -8.41 -27.80
N LEU A 286 10.15 -9.61 -28.11
CA LEU A 286 10.00 -10.69 -27.14
C LEU A 286 11.36 -11.29 -26.78
N VAL A 287 11.61 -11.38 -25.48
CA VAL A 287 12.81 -11.99 -24.91
C VAL A 287 12.69 -13.53 -24.98
N PRO A 288 13.74 -14.25 -25.44
CA PRO A 288 13.69 -15.70 -25.53
C PRO A 288 13.54 -16.42 -24.18
N ASN A 289 12.88 -17.57 -24.19
CA ASN A 289 12.56 -18.37 -23.01
C ASN A 289 13.80 -18.84 -22.24
N LYS A 290 14.96 -18.96 -22.90
CA LYS A 290 16.25 -19.23 -22.22
C LYS A 290 16.57 -18.24 -21.09
N TYR A 291 16.13 -16.98 -21.22
CA TYR A 291 16.30 -15.98 -20.15
C TYR A 291 15.34 -16.20 -18.98
N SER A 292 14.14 -16.72 -19.23
CA SER A 292 13.20 -17.13 -18.18
C SER A 292 13.73 -18.33 -17.39
N GLU A 293 14.36 -19.30 -18.06
CA GLU A 293 15.02 -20.43 -17.39
C GLU A 293 16.19 -19.96 -16.51
N ALA A 294 16.98 -19.00 -17.01
CA ALA A 294 18.06 -18.36 -16.27
C ALA A 294 17.54 -17.53 -15.08
N TYR A 295 16.41 -16.84 -15.24
CA TYR A 295 15.71 -16.17 -14.14
C TYR A 295 15.28 -17.18 -13.06
N ASP A 296 14.61 -18.26 -13.45
CA ASP A 296 14.14 -19.31 -12.55
C ASP A 296 15.29 -19.98 -11.80
N PHE A 297 16.46 -20.14 -12.44
CA PHE A 297 17.66 -20.65 -11.78
C PHE A 297 18.06 -19.79 -10.57
N ILE A 298 17.98 -18.47 -10.69
CA ILE A 298 18.28 -17.55 -9.58
C ILE A 298 17.10 -17.47 -8.60
N TYR A 299 15.88 -17.28 -9.11
CA TYR A 299 14.66 -17.13 -8.31
C TYR A 299 14.44 -18.31 -7.36
N ASN A 300 14.61 -19.55 -7.84
CA ASN A 300 14.39 -20.77 -7.05
C ASN A 300 15.38 -20.97 -5.89
N GLN A 301 16.45 -20.17 -5.83
CA GLN A 301 17.38 -20.17 -4.70
C GLN A 301 16.88 -19.28 -3.55
N PHE A 302 15.96 -18.35 -3.80
CA PHE A 302 15.32 -17.57 -2.75
C PHE A 302 14.32 -18.41 -1.95
N ARG A 303 14.06 -17.98 -0.70
CA ARG A 303 13.10 -18.56 0.23
C ARG A 303 12.18 -17.45 0.76
N PRO A 304 11.23 -16.98 -0.07
CA PRO A 304 10.26 -15.98 0.38
C PRO A 304 9.34 -16.53 1.50
N PRO A 305 8.89 -15.68 2.44
CA PRO A 305 9.26 -14.27 2.57
C PRO A 305 10.69 -14.09 3.09
N ILE A 306 11.36 -13.05 2.60
CA ILE A 306 12.75 -12.72 2.93
C ILE A 306 12.84 -12.32 4.41
N GLY A 307 13.43 -13.21 5.22
CA GLY A 307 13.61 -13.00 6.66
C GLY A 307 15.04 -12.78 7.12
N ALA A 308 16.02 -12.99 6.22
CA ALA A 308 17.45 -12.97 6.52
C ALA A 308 18.26 -12.65 5.25
N SER A 309 19.55 -12.37 5.44
CA SER A 309 20.54 -12.23 4.36
C SER A 309 20.73 -13.53 3.57
N TYR A 310 21.11 -13.37 2.30
CA TYR A 310 21.35 -14.45 1.35
C TYR A 310 22.81 -14.49 0.92
N ASP A 311 23.67 -15.06 1.78
CA ASP A 311 25.11 -15.22 1.53
C ASP A 311 25.47 -16.49 0.74
N TYR A 312 24.47 -17.28 0.38
CA TYR A 312 24.62 -18.60 -0.26
C TYR A 312 24.08 -18.67 -1.70
N ILE A 313 23.55 -17.58 -2.24
CA ILE A 313 23.07 -17.55 -3.63
C ILE A 313 24.25 -17.80 -4.57
N SER A 314 24.10 -18.82 -5.42
CA SER A 314 25.07 -19.16 -6.44
C SER A 314 24.69 -18.47 -7.75
N PHE A 315 25.57 -17.60 -8.22
CA PHE A 315 25.51 -17.02 -9.57
C PHE A 315 26.26 -17.86 -10.60
N GLU A 316 26.80 -19.02 -10.21
CA GLU A 316 27.41 -19.97 -11.15
C GLU A 316 26.37 -21.01 -11.59
N ASP A 317 25.86 -20.86 -12.81
CA ASP A 317 25.03 -21.88 -13.45
C ASP A 317 25.92 -22.96 -14.07
N ARG A 318 25.91 -24.15 -13.47
CA ARG A 318 26.71 -25.30 -13.95
C ARG A 318 26.17 -25.92 -15.23
N TYR A 319 24.91 -25.66 -15.58
CA TYR A 319 24.28 -26.14 -16.81
C TYR A 319 24.55 -25.19 -17.97
N ASN A 320 24.65 -23.87 -17.69
CA ASN A 320 25.01 -22.83 -18.65
C ASN A 320 26.21 -22.01 -18.18
N PRO A 321 27.45 -22.55 -18.14
CA PRO A 321 28.60 -21.89 -17.51
C PRO A 321 29.06 -20.60 -18.19
N THR A 322 28.50 -20.27 -19.35
CA THR A 322 28.83 -19.07 -20.13
C THR A 322 27.91 -17.89 -19.85
N VAL A 323 26.76 -18.12 -19.21
CA VAL A 323 25.86 -17.04 -18.82
C VAL A 323 26.40 -16.38 -17.55
N THR A 324 26.29 -15.06 -17.47
CA THR A 324 26.65 -14.32 -16.26
C THR A 324 25.42 -13.65 -15.68
N TYR A 325 25.41 -13.55 -14.36
CA TYR A 325 24.31 -12.98 -13.60
C TYR A 325 24.84 -11.83 -12.72
N GLN A 326 24.11 -10.73 -12.69
CA GLN A 326 24.31 -9.67 -11.71
C GLN A 326 22.97 -9.34 -11.06
N ILE A 327 22.99 -8.91 -9.81
CA ILE A 327 21.79 -8.48 -9.12
C ILE A 327 22.00 -7.09 -8.52
N ARG A 328 20.97 -6.27 -8.60
CA ARG A 328 20.93 -4.95 -7.97
C ARG A 328 19.61 -4.82 -7.23
N SER A 329 19.66 -4.39 -5.98
CA SER A 329 18.45 -4.05 -5.24
C SER A 329 17.97 -2.66 -5.62
N LEU A 330 16.68 -2.52 -5.88
CA LEU A 330 16.01 -1.21 -5.98
C LEU A 330 15.51 -0.72 -4.61
N ASN A 331 15.68 -1.53 -3.56
CA ASN A 331 15.37 -1.21 -2.16
C ASN A 331 16.60 -1.42 -1.26
N PRO A 332 17.71 -0.68 -1.50
CA PRO A 332 18.99 -0.88 -0.80
C PRO A 332 18.91 -0.64 0.72
N GLU A 333 17.91 0.11 1.19
CA GLU A 333 17.60 0.33 2.59
C GLU A 333 17.10 -0.93 3.32
N ILE A 334 16.50 -1.87 2.58
CA ILE A 334 16.02 -3.16 3.11
C ILE A 334 17.01 -4.27 2.80
N MET A 335 17.45 -4.39 1.54
CA MET A 335 18.38 -5.41 1.09
C MET A 335 19.42 -4.79 0.16
N ASP A 336 20.70 -4.95 0.47
CA ASP A 336 21.78 -4.39 -0.35
C ASP A 336 22.06 -5.22 -1.62
N ASN A 337 22.97 -4.73 -2.47
CA ASN A 337 23.36 -5.39 -3.72
C ASN A 337 24.15 -6.69 -3.51
N GLN A 338 24.54 -6.99 -2.26
CA GLN A 338 25.15 -8.24 -1.84
C GLN A 338 24.12 -9.20 -1.23
N LEU A 339 22.83 -8.87 -1.37
CA LEU A 339 21.69 -9.62 -0.83
C LEU A 339 21.74 -9.76 0.70
N LYS A 340 22.37 -8.81 1.38
CA LYS A 340 22.34 -8.71 2.83
C LYS A 340 21.09 -7.95 3.25
N LEU A 341 20.34 -8.52 4.19
CA LEU A 341 19.23 -7.83 4.84
C LEU A 341 19.83 -6.72 5.72
N VAL A 342 19.60 -5.47 5.31
CA VAL A 342 20.07 -4.25 5.99
C VAL A 342 19.13 -3.92 7.14
N GLU A 343 17.85 -3.80 6.86
CA GLU A 343 16.83 -3.46 7.83
C GLU A 343 15.49 -4.11 7.46
N LYS A 344 14.82 -4.73 8.43
CA LYS A 344 13.46 -5.24 8.20
C LYS A 344 12.46 -4.08 8.16
N PRO A 345 11.50 -4.07 7.21
CA PRO A 345 10.45 -3.07 7.19
C PRO A 345 9.54 -3.20 8.40
N ASN A 346 8.89 -2.12 8.80
CA ASN A 346 7.96 -2.13 9.93
C ASN A 346 6.65 -2.88 9.61
N VAL A 347 6.24 -2.89 8.35
CA VAL A 347 5.06 -3.61 7.86
C VAL A 347 5.45 -4.56 6.74
N GLU A 348 4.59 -5.53 6.44
CA GLU A 348 4.85 -6.44 5.33
C GLU A 348 4.84 -5.66 4.02
N GLN A 349 5.89 -5.85 3.22
CA GLN A 349 6.03 -5.20 1.92
C GLN A 349 6.89 -6.04 0.99
N TYR A 350 6.88 -5.66 -0.28
CA TYR A 350 7.72 -6.26 -1.31
C TYR A 350 8.97 -5.42 -1.54
N ILE A 351 10.03 -6.07 -2.00
CA ILE A 351 11.20 -5.42 -2.59
C ILE A 351 11.34 -5.85 -4.04
N THR A 352 11.98 -5.00 -4.84
CA THR A 352 12.32 -5.31 -6.22
C THR A 352 13.84 -5.48 -6.35
N LEU A 353 14.24 -6.65 -6.85
CA LEU A 353 15.62 -6.91 -7.28
C LEU A 353 15.65 -6.91 -8.80
N MET A 354 16.59 -6.18 -9.39
CA MET A 354 16.87 -6.23 -10.82
C MET A 354 17.92 -7.31 -11.08
N LEU A 355 17.50 -8.41 -11.71
CA LEU A 355 18.38 -9.47 -12.19
C LEU A 355 18.85 -9.14 -13.61
N ILE A 356 20.15 -9.06 -13.81
CA ILE A 356 20.77 -8.81 -15.11
C ILE A 356 21.39 -10.12 -15.59
N ILE A 357 20.89 -10.63 -16.70
CA ILE A 357 21.30 -11.90 -17.30
C ILE A 357 22.03 -11.58 -18.61
N GLN A 358 23.25 -12.09 -18.76
CA GLN A 358 24.04 -11.86 -19.97
C GLN A 358 24.58 -13.17 -20.53
N TYR A 359 24.11 -13.52 -21.73
CA TYR A 359 24.70 -14.57 -22.58
C TYR A 359 25.88 -14.01 -23.39
N PRO A 360 26.83 -14.86 -23.82
CA PRO A 360 27.92 -14.43 -24.68
C PRO A 360 27.42 -13.80 -25.98
N ASP A 361 28.01 -12.69 -26.39
CA ASP A 361 27.71 -11.98 -27.64
C ASP A 361 26.27 -11.44 -27.74
N GLU A 362 25.50 -11.44 -26.64
CA GLU A 362 24.16 -10.86 -26.53
C GLU A 362 24.16 -9.67 -25.57
N GLU A 363 23.27 -8.70 -25.82
CA GLU A 363 23.04 -7.59 -24.88
C GLU A 363 22.46 -8.13 -23.56
N PRO A 364 22.85 -7.55 -22.40
CA PRO A 364 22.25 -7.92 -21.12
C PRO A 364 20.73 -7.72 -21.13
N VAL A 365 20.02 -8.63 -20.48
CA VAL A 365 18.59 -8.52 -20.25
C VAL A 365 18.37 -8.28 -18.77
N GLU A 366 17.64 -7.21 -18.46
CA GLU A 366 17.22 -6.89 -17.09
C GLU A 366 15.83 -7.47 -16.83
N MET A 367 15.65 -8.10 -15.67
CA MET A 367 14.38 -8.68 -15.24
C MET A 367 14.11 -8.33 -13.78
N GLU A 368 12.90 -7.86 -13.52
CA GLU A 368 12.45 -7.55 -12.17
C GLU A 368 12.06 -8.81 -11.39
N MET A 369 12.50 -8.85 -10.14
CA MET A 369 12.17 -9.90 -9.19
C MET A 369 11.54 -9.28 -7.96
N ILE A 370 10.24 -9.51 -7.81
CA ILE A 370 9.44 -8.95 -6.73
C ILE A 370 9.35 -9.99 -5.61
N LEU A 371 9.93 -9.69 -4.45
CA LEU A 371 10.03 -10.62 -3.31
C LEU A 371 9.36 -10.04 -2.06
N PRO A 372 8.48 -10.79 -1.38
CA PRO A 372 7.92 -10.35 -0.10
C PRO A 372 8.99 -10.40 0.98
N VAL A 373 9.04 -9.39 1.85
CA VAL A 373 9.97 -9.29 2.98
C VAL A 373 9.22 -9.38 4.30
N MET A 374 9.75 -10.16 5.24
CA MET A 374 9.19 -10.24 6.57
C MET A 374 9.33 -8.92 7.31
N ALA A 375 8.21 -8.42 7.83
CA ALA A 375 8.19 -7.27 8.71
C ALA A 375 8.96 -7.54 10.02
N LYS A 376 9.31 -6.46 10.72
CA LYS A 376 9.72 -6.51 12.12
C LYS A 376 8.66 -7.23 12.94
N THR A 377 9.10 -8.13 13.81
CA THR A 377 8.27 -8.70 14.87
C THR A 377 7.78 -7.59 15.80
N PHE A 378 6.66 -7.83 16.50
CA PHE A 378 6.13 -6.88 17.49
C PHE A 378 7.19 -6.39 18.49
N LEU A 379 8.05 -7.28 18.98
CA LEU A 379 9.11 -6.91 19.93
C LEU A 379 10.21 -6.06 19.28
N GLU A 380 10.57 -6.32 18.02
CA GLU A 380 11.52 -5.49 17.27
C GLU A 380 10.93 -4.09 17.03
N LYS A 381 9.64 -3.99 16.69
CA LYS A 381 8.91 -2.71 16.56
C LYS A 381 8.96 -1.93 17.87
N ALA A 382 8.53 -2.54 18.97
CA ALA A 382 8.48 -1.87 20.29
C ALA A 382 9.86 -1.40 20.74
N ARG A 383 10.93 -2.15 20.48
CA ARG A 383 12.30 -1.71 20.79
C ARG A 383 12.75 -0.53 19.94
N ALA A 384 12.47 -0.55 18.64
CA ALA A 384 12.78 0.58 17.76
C ALA A 384 12.06 1.86 18.18
N MET A 385 10.83 1.72 18.70
CA MET A 385 10.03 2.85 19.19
C MET A 385 10.61 3.53 20.43
N GLU A 386 11.44 2.86 21.23
CA GLU A 386 12.02 3.43 22.45
C GLU A 386 12.79 4.73 22.13
N GLU A 387 13.69 4.68 21.15
CA GLU A 387 14.49 5.85 20.72
C GLU A 387 13.69 6.86 19.90
N VAL A 388 12.70 6.40 19.13
CA VAL A 388 11.82 7.28 18.33
C VAL A 388 11.00 8.18 19.26
N TYR A 389 10.35 7.58 20.26
CA TYR A 389 9.47 8.30 21.17
C TYR A 389 10.22 9.06 22.25
N LEU A 390 11.45 8.66 22.59
CA LEU A 390 12.33 9.51 23.40
C LEU A 390 12.60 10.85 22.69
N ARG A 391 13.02 10.81 21.43
CA ARG A 391 13.27 12.02 20.63
C ARG A 391 11.99 12.84 20.37
N TYR A 392 10.85 12.17 20.25
CA TYR A 392 9.56 12.86 20.18
C TYR A 392 9.28 13.66 21.45
N LEU A 393 9.38 13.03 22.63
CA LEU A 393 9.12 13.68 23.92
C LEU A 393 10.11 14.80 24.22
N GLU A 394 11.38 14.66 23.82
CA GLU A 394 12.41 15.69 23.99
C GLU A 394 12.04 17.04 23.34
N GLN A 395 11.21 17.05 22.30
CA GLN A 395 10.73 18.29 21.66
C GLN A 395 9.85 19.14 22.58
N PHE A 396 9.28 18.54 23.63
CA PHE A 396 8.45 19.24 24.61
C PHE A 396 9.22 19.68 25.85
N LEU A 397 10.51 19.31 25.95
CA LEU A 397 11.34 19.61 27.10
C LEU A 397 12.19 20.85 26.84
N ASP A 398 12.19 21.77 27.79
CA ASP A 398 13.15 22.89 27.83
C ASP A 398 14.26 22.53 28.82
N ASN A 399 15.49 22.38 28.32
CA ASN A 399 16.64 21.91 29.10
C ASN A 399 16.35 20.63 29.92
N GLY A 400 15.60 19.69 29.35
CA GLY A 400 15.22 18.43 30.00
C GLY A 400 14.06 18.53 31.00
N VAL A 401 13.39 19.68 31.06
CA VAL A 401 12.26 19.94 31.97
C VAL A 401 10.97 20.18 31.19
N LEU A 402 9.92 19.45 31.53
CA LEU A 402 8.58 19.63 30.98
C LEU A 402 7.84 20.75 31.73
N SER A 403 7.23 21.67 30.99
CA SER A 403 6.43 22.77 31.54
C SER A 403 5.18 23.10 30.71
N GLN A 404 4.79 22.16 29.84
CA GLN A 404 3.68 22.30 28.90
C GLN A 404 3.00 20.96 28.69
N ASP A 405 1.81 21.01 28.06
CA ASP A 405 1.10 19.80 27.66
C ASP A 405 1.90 18.98 26.65
N LEU A 406 1.79 17.66 26.77
CA LEU A 406 2.27 16.71 25.78
C LEU A 406 1.15 16.41 24.80
N ILE A 407 1.51 16.28 23.52
CA ILE A 407 0.64 15.63 22.54
C ILE A 407 1.03 14.16 22.57
N LEU A 408 0.11 13.28 22.93
CA LEU A 408 0.39 11.85 23.05
C LEU A 408 -0.36 11.10 21.96
N PRO A 409 0.31 10.50 20.97
CA PRO A 409 -0.37 9.77 19.92
C PRO A 409 -0.99 8.48 20.47
N THR A 410 -2.11 8.08 19.89
CA THR A 410 -2.86 6.87 20.24
C THR A 410 -2.63 5.72 19.24
N GLU A 411 -1.92 5.99 18.15
CA GLU A 411 -1.51 5.02 17.14
C GLU A 411 -0.20 5.46 16.51
N ASP A 412 0.54 4.51 15.95
CA ASP A 412 1.70 4.76 15.11
C ASP A 412 1.53 3.96 13.81
N LYS A 413 1.27 4.67 12.71
CA LYS A 413 0.99 4.06 11.40
C LYS A 413 2.24 3.48 10.75
N ASP A 414 3.41 4.07 11.01
CA ASP A 414 4.68 3.59 10.46
C ASP A 414 5.05 2.25 11.07
N PHE A 415 4.75 2.05 12.37
CA PHE A 415 4.96 0.77 13.05
C PHE A 415 3.74 -0.16 13.01
N ASP A 416 2.58 0.32 12.58
CA ASP A 416 1.31 -0.39 12.60
C ASP A 416 0.97 -0.95 14.00
N VAL A 417 0.85 -0.05 14.97
CA VAL A 417 0.56 -0.37 16.39
C VAL A 417 -0.40 0.65 17.00
N ASP A 418 -1.07 0.24 18.07
CA ASP A 418 -1.89 1.14 18.90
C ASP A 418 -1.13 1.55 20.17
N LEU A 419 -1.33 2.77 20.62
CA LEU A 419 -0.62 3.34 21.76
C LEU A 419 -1.58 3.78 22.85
N THR A 420 -1.20 3.52 24.08
CA THR A 420 -1.88 4.07 25.26
C THR A 420 -0.84 4.55 26.25
N TRP A 421 -1.18 5.58 27.02
CA TRP A 421 -0.26 6.24 27.92
C TRP A 421 -0.76 6.18 29.35
N SER A 422 0.17 6.06 30.29
CA SER A 422 -0.15 6.09 31.71
C SER A 422 0.94 6.80 32.50
N SER A 423 0.53 7.81 33.27
CA SER A 423 1.39 8.52 34.21
C SER A 423 1.32 7.85 35.58
N ASP A 424 2.46 7.70 36.25
CA ASP A 424 2.51 7.27 37.65
C ASP A 424 1.99 8.36 38.62
N THR A 425 1.90 9.61 38.14
CA THR A 425 1.42 10.77 38.90
C THR A 425 0.43 11.59 38.07
N PRO A 426 -0.79 11.08 37.80
CA PRO A 426 -1.77 11.72 36.93
C PRO A 426 -2.21 13.13 37.35
N ALA A 427 -1.99 13.48 38.62
CA ALA A 427 -2.31 14.80 39.15
C ALA A 427 -1.38 15.92 38.64
N PHE A 428 -0.16 15.59 38.18
CA PHE A 428 0.80 16.56 37.65
C PHE A 428 0.95 16.49 36.13
N LEU A 429 0.82 15.28 35.58
CA LEU A 429 0.80 15.00 34.15
C LEU A 429 -0.23 13.90 33.94
N SER A 430 -1.35 14.22 33.30
CA SER A 430 -2.43 13.25 33.07
C SER A 430 -2.03 12.18 32.04
N ASN A 431 -2.84 11.12 31.93
CA ASN A 431 -2.64 10.07 30.93
C ASN A 431 -2.82 10.56 29.49
N ASP A 432 -3.53 11.69 29.30
CA ASP A 432 -3.75 12.31 27.99
C ASP A 432 -2.73 13.42 27.69
N GLY A 433 -1.69 13.56 28.53
CA GLY A 433 -0.60 14.52 28.31
C GLY A 433 -0.84 15.92 28.88
N VAL A 434 -2.00 16.20 29.47
CA VAL A 434 -2.27 17.51 30.12
C VAL A 434 -1.34 17.73 31.32
N TYR A 435 -0.59 18.83 31.29
CA TYR A 435 0.34 19.24 32.32
C TYR A 435 -0.31 20.23 33.29
N THR A 436 -0.23 19.91 34.57
CA THR A 436 -0.63 20.78 35.69
C THR A 436 0.55 21.15 36.56
N GLY A 437 1.58 20.31 36.60
CA GLY A 437 2.77 20.48 37.43
C GLY A 437 2.47 20.37 38.94
N PRO A 438 3.50 20.19 39.78
CA PRO A 438 3.37 20.34 41.23
C PRO A 438 3.16 21.81 41.62
N VAL A 439 2.33 22.03 42.64
CA VAL A 439 2.09 23.38 43.21
C VAL A 439 3.36 23.91 43.88
N GLY A 440 3.68 25.20 43.68
CA GLY A 440 4.89 25.84 44.16
C GLY A 440 6.07 25.77 43.19
N ASN A 441 7.26 26.15 43.68
CA ASN A 441 8.50 26.24 42.87
C ASN A 441 9.34 24.94 42.93
N VAL A 442 8.76 23.83 43.36
CA VAL A 442 9.48 22.55 43.51
C VAL A 442 9.11 21.67 42.33
N GLY A 443 10.08 21.31 41.50
CA GLY A 443 9.87 20.35 40.42
C GLY A 443 9.58 18.93 40.93
N ALA A 444 9.06 18.07 40.07
CA ALA A 444 8.75 16.67 40.39
C ALA A 444 9.24 15.73 39.29
N GLN A 445 9.58 14.50 39.64
CA GLN A 445 9.86 13.46 38.67
C GLN A 445 8.62 12.59 38.47
N VAL A 446 8.27 12.32 37.22
CA VAL A 446 7.12 11.48 36.83
C VAL A 446 7.61 10.39 35.90
N VAL A 447 7.06 9.19 36.04
CA VAL A 447 7.22 8.11 35.06
C VAL A 447 6.01 8.10 34.14
N LEU A 448 6.24 8.42 32.87
CA LEU A 448 5.25 8.30 31.81
C LEU A 448 5.50 6.99 31.07
N SER A 449 4.55 6.07 31.10
CA SER A 449 4.63 4.78 30.41
C SER A 449 3.80 4.78 29.14
N MET A 450 4.44 4.48 28.01
CA MET A 450 3.78 4.16 26.75
C MET A 450 3.58 2.65 26.69
N ASN A 451 2.34 2.21 26.56
CA ASN A 451 2.00 0.82 26.27
C ASN A 451 1.70 0.71 24.77
N VAL A 452 2.59 0.00 24.08
CA VAL A 452 2.48 -0.36 22.67
C VAL A 452 1.68 -1.64 22.58
N HIS A 453 0.60 -1.64 21.80
CA HIS A 453 -0.27 -2.79 21.58
C HIS A 453 -0.15 -3.24 20.12
N SER A 454 -0.10 -4.54 19.90
CA SER A 454 -0.29 -5.08 18.54
C SER A 454 -1.71 -4.78 18.06
N LYS A 455 -1.91 -4.63 16.74
CA LYS A 455 -3.24 -4.32 16.17
C LYS A 455 -4.32 -5.35 16.49
N ASP A 456 -3.94 -6.61 16.62
CA ASP A 456 -4.84 -7.70 17.05
C ASP A 456 -5.05 -7.75 18.58
N GLN A 457 -4.43 -6.82 19.33
CA GLN A 457 -4.49 -6.70 20.79
C GLN A 457 -3.98 -7.95 21.53
N SER A 458 -3.23 -8.83 20.86
CA SER A 458 -2.71 -10.08 21.45
C SER A 458 -1.43 -9.88 22.26
N ALA A 459 -0.70 -8.79 22.03
CA ALA A 459 0.56 -8.48 22.69
C ALA A 459 0.62 -7.01 23.12
N VAL A 460 1.26 -6.77 24.28
CA VAL A 460 1.53 -5.43 24.81
C VAL A 460 2.98 -5.34 25.28
N HIS A 461 3.62 -4.20 25.01
CA HIS A 461 4.95 -3.87 25.51
C HIS A 461 4.94 -2.47 26.13
N THR A 462 5.49 -2.34 27.33
CA THR A 462 5.51 -1.06 28.06
C THR A 462 6.91 -0.46 28.02
N ILE A 463 7.00 0.78 27.56
CA ILE A 463 8.21 1.60 27.55
C ILE A 463 8.00 2.74 28.56
N ALA A 464 8.98 2.99 29.42
CA ALA A 464 8.84 3.95 30.51
C ALA A 464 9.84 5.10 30.38
N TYR A 465 9.32 6.32 30.30
CA TYR A 465 10.07 7.57 30.21
C TYR A 465 10.06 8.28 31.56
N ARG A 466 11.24 8.71 32.03
CA ARG A 466 11.36 9.53 33.24
C ARG A 466 11.41 10.99 32.84
N LEU A 467 10.43 11.77 33.26
CA LEU A 467 10.31 13.19 32.95
C LEU A 467 10.49 14.01 34.23
N TYR A 468 11.19 15.13 34.11
CA TYR A 468 11.25 16.15 35.16
C TYR A 468 10.25 17.25 34.84
N LEU A 469 9.36 17.56 35.77
CA LEU A 469 8.34 18.58 35.65
C LEU A 469 8.78 19.86 36.36
N LYS A 470 8.58 21.02 35.71
CA LYS A 470 8.68 22.33 36.35
C LYS A 470 7.56 22.49 37.38
N GLY A 471 7.79 23.24 38.46
CA GLY A 471 6.72 23.63 39.39
C GLY A 471 5.83 24.72 38.79
N ALA A 472 4.51 24.65 39.01
CA ALA A 472 3.52 25.52 38.36
C ALA A 472 3.70 27.01 38.71
N ASP A 473 4.23 27.33 39.90
CA ASP A 473 4.42 28.70 40.37
C ASP A 473 5.84 29.25 40.13
N THR A 474 6.67 28.50 39.39
CA THR A 474 8.08 28.86 39.17
C THR A 474 8.20 30.07 38.24
N PRO A 475 8.87 31.17 38.66
CA PRO A 475 9.00 32.38 37.82
C PRO A 475 9.70 32.13 36.48
N GLU A 476 9.37 32.91 35.45
CA GLU A 476 10.15 32.96 34.19
C GLU A 476 11.60 33.37 34.48
N GLY A 477 12.57 32.62 33.94
CA GLY A 477 14.01 32.87 34.15
C GLY A 477 14.62 32.19 35.38
N TRP A 478 13.93 31.25 36.02
CA TRP A 478 14.57 30.31 36.96
C TRP A 478 15.34 29.24 36.18
N ASP A 479 16.67 29.32 36.17
CA ASP A 479 17.53 28.24 35.73
C ASP A 479 17.48 27.10 36.75
N ALA A 480 17.22 25.88 36.29
CA ALA A 480 17.28 24.70 37.14
C ALA A 480 18.68 24.61 37.78
N VAL A 481 18.72 24.48 39.11
CA VAL A 481 19.95 24.11 39.82
C VAL A 481 20.44 22.79 39.24
N ASP A 482 21.71 22.78 38.82
CA ASP A 482 22.45 21.63 38.26
C ASP A 482 21.92 20.28 38.75
N VAL A 483 21.31 19.54 37.82
CA VAL A 483 20.96 18.14 38.02
C VAL A 483 22.20 17.33 37.63
N ASN A 484 23.01 16.95 38.62
CA ASN A 484 24.07 15.94 38.47
C ASN A 484 23.49 14.54 38.26
#